data_AF-A0ABD2VGL9-F1
#
_entry.id   AF-A0ABD2VGL9-F1
#
_cell.length_a   1.000
_cell.length_b   1.000
_cell.length_c   1.000
_cell.angle_alpha   90.00
_cell.angle_beta   90.00
_cell.angle_gamma   90.00
#
_symmetry.space_group_name_H-M   'P 1'
#
loop_
_entity.id
_entity.type
_entity.pdbx_description
1 polymer ?
#
loop_
_entity_poly.entity_id
_entity_poly.type
_entity_poly.pdbx_seq_one_letter_code
_entity_poly.pdbx_strand_id
1 'polypeptide(L)'
;MKSVVSLPAMMSAAAAPPLANFTATTASRPTAPSIQCNLLFYVRHHVYSHKKYSKNGITIKYRDPLKHIRPEKGYSSTSVRGTIYCSNQKERNVVLPSDHIAVGAKVIYAVAPAMGHNQESHPECNSRVPAILTALEKMKLTSKFRGSDVVEVQNFRPATTDDIGSVHVGPYISRLEKAMDQASEKGLIFIDGSGPTYATATTFQESLLAAGAGISLVDSVVAASRVSKDPPVAFALIRPPGHHAVPKGAMGFCVFGNIAIGARYAQRMHGLKRVFIIDFDVHHGNGTNDAFYEDPDIFFLSTHQAGSYPGTGKIDQIGSGNGEGSTLNLPLPGGSGDTAMRTVFDEVIVPCAQRFKPDIILVSAGYDAHLLDPLASLQFTTGAYYMLASSIKQLAKDLCGGCCVFFLLLDRGR
;
A
#
# COMPACT_ATOMS: atom_id res chain seq x y z
N MET A 1 54.30 -42.58 55.47
CA MET A 1 54.20 -41.78 56.71
C MET A 1 52.74 -41.39 56.90
N LYS A 2 52.21 -41.59 58.12
CA LYS A 2 51.14 -40.89 58.86
C LYS A 2 50.14 -39.98 58.10
N SER A 3 48.82 -39.99 58.36
CA SER A 3 47.94 -40.91 59.13
C SER A 3 46.47 -40.47 59.01
N VAL A 4 45.56 -41.41 58.69
CA VAL A 4 44.26 -41.77 59.35
C VAL A 4 43.35 -40.61 59.88
N VAL A 5 42.06 -40.49 59.49
CA VAL A 5 40.81 -41.04 60.10
C VAL A 5 39.61 -40.50 59.28
N SER A 6 38.48 -41.16 58.98
CA SER A 6 38.07 -42.60 58.96
C SER A 6 36.78 -42.82 58.10
N LEU A 7 36.19 -44.03 58.19
CA LEU A 7 34.93 -44.53 57.62
C LEU A 7 33.79 -44.55 58.70
N PRO A 8 32.53 -45.06 58.52
CA PRO A 8 32.07 -46.13 57.60
C PRO A 8 30.64 -45.94 56.98
N ALA A 9 29.94 -46.87 56.30
CA ALA A 9 30.12 -48.31 55.99
C ALA A 9 29.29 -48.74 54.74
N MET A 10 29.69 -49.84 54.04
CA MET A 10 28.89 -50.96 53.44
C MET A 10 27.61 -50.63 52.60
N MET A 11 27.10 -51.37 51.58
CA MET A 11 27.30 -52.67 50.89
C MET A 11 26.40 -52.64 49.60
N SER A 12 26.37 -53.54 48.60
CA SER A 12 27.15 -54.74 48.21
C SER A 12 26.96 -55.07 46.69
N ALA A 13 27.56 -56.17 46.23
CA ALA A 13 27.36 -57.03 45.05
C ALA A 13 26.36 -56.68 43.89
N ALA A 14 26.96 -56.53 42.70
CA ALA A 14 26.71 -57.19 41.39
C ALA A 14 25.45 -58.04 41.06
N ALA A 15 25.14 -57.99 39.75
CA ALA A 15 24.55 -59.01 38.83
C ALA A 15 23.11 -58.79 38.29
N ALA A 16 22.95 -59.07 36.99
CA ALA A 16 21.76 -58.84 36.12
C ALA A 16 21.00 -60.16 35.83
N PRO A 17 20.08 -60.30 34.82
CA PRO A 17 19.13 -59.41 34.12
C PRO A 17 17.68 -60.00 34.26
N PRO A 18 16.70 -60.02 33.30
CA PRO A 18 16.38 -59.22 32.09
C PRO A 18 14.90 -58.73 31.97
N LEU A 19 14.61 -57.93 30.91
CA LEU A 19 13.35 -57.80 30.13
C LEU A 19 11.95 -57.80 30.83
N ALA A 20 11.22 -56.66 30.75
CA ALA A 20 10.08 -56.48 29.82
C ALA A 20 9.24 -55.19 30.08
N ASN A 21 8.73 -54.60 28.98
CA ASN A 21 7.54 -53.73 28.85
C ASN A 21 7.31 -52.55 29.82
N PHE A 22 7.44 -51.32 29.31
CA PHE A 22 6.54 -50.21 29.66
C PHE A 22 6.15 -49.39 28.42
N THR A 23 4.93 -48.84 28.46
CA THR A 23 4.21 -48.23 27.34
C THR A 23 4.49 -46.74 27.16
N ALA A 24 4.13 -46.22 25.98
CA ALA A 24 4.48 -44.90 25.48
C ALA A 24 3.90 -43.70 26.24
N THR A 25 4.69 -42.63 26.33
CA THR A 25 4.21 -41.24 26.34
C THR A 25 4.98 -40.39 25.31
N THR A 26 4.27 -40.08 24.21
CA THR A 26 4.48 -38.99 23.23
C THR A 26 5.85 -38.31 23.14
N ALA A 27 6.61 -38.65 22.08
CA ALA A 27 7.80 -37.93 21.67
C ALA A 27 7.50 -36.53 21.09
N SER A 28 8.47 -35.62 21.21
CA SER A 28 8.52 -34.34 20.51
C SER A 28 8.54 -34.53 18.98
N ARG A 29 7.81 -33.67 18.25
CA ARG A 29 7.84 -33.67 16.77
C ARG A 29 9.17 -33.09 16.25
N PRO A 30 9.72 -33.62 15.15
CA PRO A 30 10.98 -33.16 14.59
C PRO A 30 10.86 -31.76 13.98
N THR A 31 11.95 -31.00 14.04
CA THR A 31 12.11 -29.71 13.38
C THR A 31 12.00 -29.84 11.86
N ALA A 32 11.12 -29.05 11.23
CA ALA A 32 11.06 -28.95 9.78
C ALA A 32 12.33 -28.28 9.21
N PRO A 33 12.81 -28.68 8.02
CA PRO A 33 13.97 -28.06 7.40
C PRO A 33 13.72 -26.59 7.03
N SER A 34 14.79 -25.80 7.03
CA SER A 34 14.75 -24.32 6.97
C SER A 34 14.02 -23.75 5.75
N ILE A 35 13.16 -22.76 6.01
CA ILE A 35 12.37 -21.96 5.05
C ILE A 35 13.26 -21.26 3.97
N GLN A 36 14.55 -21.11 4.28
CA GLN A 36 15.49 -20.19 3.61
C GLN A 36 16.00 -20.64 2.22
N CYS A 37 16.08 -21.94 1.95
CA CYS A 37 16.77 -22.43 0.74
C CYS A 37 15.92 -22.46 -0.53
N ASN A 38 14.67 -22.94 -0.48
CA ASN A 38 13.91 -23.23 -1.71
C ASN A 38 13.42 -21.95 -2.43
N LEU A 39 12.99 -20.93 -1.69
CA LEU A 39 12.46 -19.70 -2.30
C LEU A 39 13.57 -18.84 -2.94
N LEU A 40 14.70 -18.66 -2.25
CA LEU A 40 15.87 -17.95 -2.78
C LEU A 40 16.48 -18.65 -4.00
N PHE A 41 16.43 -19.98 -4.04
CA PHE A 41 16.91 -20.76 -5.19
C PHE A 41 16.01 -20.57 -6.41
N TYR A 42 14.68 -20.59 -6.23
CA TYR A 42 13.71 -20.46 -7.32
C TYR A 42 13.73 -19.05 -7.95
N VAL A 43 13.69 -18.00 -7.13
CA VAL A 43 13.69 -16.60 -7.60
C VAL A 43 15.02 -16.22 -8.27
N ARG A 44 16.17 -16.71 -7.77
CA ARG A 44 17.46 -16.51 -8.46
C ARG A 44 17.52 -17.18 -9.84
N HIS A 45 16.95 -18.37 -10.00
CA HIS A 45 17.08 -19.12 -11.26
C HIS A 45 16.21 -18.58 -12.41
N HIS A 46 15.00 -18.10 -12.14
CA HIS A 46 14.11 -17.63 -13.21
C HIS A 46 14.39 -16.17 -13.64
N VAL A 47 14.70 -15.26 -12.71
CA VAL A 47 14.92 -13.84 -13.04
C VAL A 47 16.21 -13.60 -13.85
N TYR A 48 17.22 -14.47 -13.73
CA TYR A 48 18.51 -14.33 -14.43
C TYR A 48 18.62 -15.13 -15.75
N SER A 49 17.59 -15.89 -16.15
CA SER A 49 17.68 -16.84 -17.27
C SER A 49 17.00 -16.38 -18.59
N HIS A 50 17.12 -15.10 -18.95
CA HIS A 50 16.75 -14.62 -20.29
C HIS A 50 17.87 -13.82 -20.97
N LYS A 51 18.76 -14.54 -21.68
CA LYS A 51 19.69 -13.95 -22.66
C LYS A 51 19.33 -14.37 -24.09
N LYS A 52 19.32 -13.37 -24.98
CA LYS A 52 19.20 -13.44 -26.45
C LYS A 52 17.87 -13.95 -27.02
N TYR A 53 17.06 -13.01 -27.50
CA TYR A 53 16.60 -12.98 -28.90
C TYR A 53 16.66 -11.54 -29.41
N SER A 54 16.88 -11.36 -30.73
CA SER A 54 17.27 -10.07 -31.32
C SER A 54 16.42 -9.73 -32.55
N LYS A 55 16.03 -8.45 -32.64
CA LYS A 55 15.53 -7.72 -33.83
C LYS A 55 14.30 -8.31 -34.56
N ASN A 56 13.27 -7.46 -34.67
CA ASN A 56 12.96 -6.85 -35.96
C ASN A 56 12.40 -5.43 -35.74
N GLY A 57 12.82 -4.49 -36.58
CA GLY A 57 12.51 -3.06 -36.38
C GLY A 57 11.24 -2.63 -37.11
N ILE A 58 10.44 -1.78 -36.46
CA ILE A 58 9.33 -1.05 -37.08
C ILE A 58 9.45 0.42 -36.63
N THR A 59 9.57 1.33 -37.59
CA THR A 59 9.63 2.77 -37.34
C THR A 59 8.24 3.37 -37.54
N ILE A 60 7.63 3.93 -36.50
CA ILE A 60 6.35 4.64 -36.60
C ILE A 60 6.60 6.14 -36.51
N LYS A 61 6.29 6.88 -37.58
CA LYS A 61 6.29 8.35 -37.60
C LYS A 61 4.89 8.86 -37.25
N TYR A 62 4.76 9.63 -36.18
CA TYR A 62 3.54 10.39 -35.92
C TYR A 62 3.57 11.75 -36.62
N ARG A 63 2.40 12.19 -37.10
CA ARG A 63 2.16 13.48 -37.75
C ARG A 63 1.25 14.30 -36.83
N ASP A 64 1.67 15.52 -36.49
CA ASP A 64 0.94 16.46 -35.63
C ASP A 64 0.10 17.43 -36.49
N PRO A 65 -1.20 17.58 -36.18
CA PRO A 65 -1.94 18.77 -36.54
C PRO A 65 -2.87 19.26 -35.40
N LEU A 66 -2.49 20.32 -34.67
CA LEU A 66 -2.98 21.70 -34.95
C LEU A 66 -2.72 22.71 -33.83
N LYS A 67 -2.63 23.99 -34.24
CA LYS A 67 -2.51 25.17 -33.38
C LYS A 67 -3.85 25.90 -33.23
N HIS A 68 -3.89 26.77 -32.21
CA HIS A 68 -4.80 27.91 -31.99
C HIS A 68 -6.17 27.64 -31.34
N ILE A 69 -6.31 28.18 -30.13
CA ILE A 69 -7.36 29.12 -29.68
C ILE A 69 -6.77 29.94 -28.52
N ARG A 70 -7.23 31.19 -28.33
CA ARG A 70 -6.82 32.12 -27.24
C ARG A 70 -7.97 32.29 -26.22
N PRO A 71 -7.69 32.77 -24.99
CA PRO A 71 -8.60 32.62 -23.85
C PRO A 71 -9.56 33.81 -23.65
N GLU A 72 -10.68 33.55 -22.97
CA GLU A 72 -11.53 34.58 -22.34
C GLU A 72 -11.53 34.47 -20.81
N LYS A 73 -11.95 35.55 -20.15
CA LYS A 73 -11.65 35.84 -18.74
C LYS A 73 -12.81 35.57 -17.78
N GLY A 74 -12.44 35.00 -16.63
CA GLY A 74 -12.75 35.60 -15.32
C GLY A 74 -14.07 35.21 -14.65
N TYR A 75 -13.99 34.85 -13.37
CA TYR A 75 -15.05 35.09 -12.39
C TYR A 75 -14.45 35.38 -11.00
N SER A 76 -15.24 36.06 -10.17
CA SER A 76 -14.80 36.77 -8.96
C SER A 76 -14.66 35.88 -7.72
N SER A 77 -13.69 36.20 -6.87
CA SER A 77 -13.54 35.64 -5.52
C SER A 77 -14.52 36.25 -4.52
N THR A 78 -15.16 35.43 -3.69
CA THR A 78 -15.82 35.88 -2.45
C THR A 78 -15.32 35.05 -1.27
N SER A 79 -14.80 35.73 -0.26
CA SER A 79 -14.25 35.12 0.95
C SER A 79 -15.33 34.90 2.01
N VAL A 80 -15.34 33.72 2.62
CA VAL A 80 -16.19 33.42 3.78
C VAL A 80 -15.28 33.09 4.97
N ARG A 81 -15.28 33.96 5.98
CA ARG A 81 -14.66 33.69 7.28
C ARG A 81 -15.56 32.75 8.09
N GLY A 82 -15.04 31.60 8.49
CA GLY A 82 -15.68 30.70 9.47
C GLY A 82 -14.92 30.74 10.80
N THR A 83 -15.60 31.16 11.88
CA THR A 83 -15.02 31.20 13.23
C THR A 83 -15.15 29.83 13.90
N ILE A 84 -14.07 29.35 14.53
CA ILE A 84 -14.05 28.06 15.23
C ILE A 84 -14.72 28.21 16.60
N TYR A 85 -15.68 27.33 16.91
CA TYR A 85 -16.16 27.08 18.27
C TYR A 85 -15.72 25.68 18.72
N CYS A 86 -15.20 25.60 19.94
CA CYS A 86 -14.75 24.35 20.56
C CYS A 86 -15.74 23.94 21.66
N SER A 87 -16.22 22.70 21.63
CA SER A 87 -16.96 22.10 22.75
C SER A 87 -16.66 20.61 22.88
N ASN A 88 -16.52 20.16 24.12
CA ASN A 88 -16.04 18.82 24.47
C ASN A 88 -17.17 17.78 24.53
N GLN A 89 -16.83 16.56 24.14
CA GLN A 89 -17.41 15.27 24.52
C GLN A 89 -18.95 15.13 24.59
N LYS A 90 -19.50 14.38 23.62
CA LYS A 90 -20.46 13.30 23.90
C LYS A 90 -20.49 12.28 22.75
N GLU A 91 -20.57 11.00 23.14
CA GLU A 91 -20.96 9.80 22.37
C GLU A 91 -20.75 9.81 20.84
N ARG A 92 -19.77 9.01 20.37
CA ARG A 92 -19.53 8.75 18.94
C ARG A 92 -20.64 7.89 18.32
N ASN A 93 -21.81 8.48 18.08
CA ASN A 93 -22.70 7.99 17.02
C ASN A 93 -22.00 8.22 15.68
N VAL A 94 -21.32 7.17 15.19
CA VAL A 94 -20.74 7.16 13.84
C VAL A 94 -21.90 7.12 12.85
N VAL A 95 -22.35 8.30 12.43
CA VAL A 95 -23.19 8.44 11.25
C VAL A 95 -22.34 8.09 10.04
N LEU A 96 -22.28 6.80 9.74
CA LEU A 96 -21.77 6.25 8.50
C LEU A 96 -22.58 6.83 7.33
N PRO A 97 -21.96 7.21 6.20
CA PRO A 97 -22.67 7.50 4.96
C PRO A 97 -23.34 6.24 4.36
N SER A 98 -24.40 5.78 5.03
CA SER A 98 -25.34 4.71 4.65
C SER A 98 -24.78 3.30 4.42
N ASP A 99 -25.31 2.35 5.20
CA ASP A 99 -25.18 0.89 5.00
C ASP A 99 -25.88 0.37 3.71
N HIS A 100 -26.14 1.25 2.75
CA HIS A 100 -26.92 1.00 1.53
C HIS A 100 -26.20 1.41 0.24
N ILE A 101 -25.17 2.26 0.30
CA ILE A 101 -24.47 2.78 -0.90
C ILE A 101 -23.76 1.70 -1.73
N ALA A 102 -23.33 0.59 -1.10
CA ALA A 102 -22.48 -0.41 -1.72
C ALA A 102 -23.20 -1.70 -2.17
N VAL A 103 -24.49 -1.88 -1.85
CA VAL A 103 -25.21 -3.13 -2.12
C VAL A 103 -25.53 -3.26 -3.62
N GLY A 104 -24.84 -4.18 -4.29
CA GLY A 104 -24.97 -4.42 -5.74
C GLY A 104 -24.02 -3.59 -6.62
N ALA A 105 -23.21 -2.70 -6.03
CA ALA A 105 -22.16 -2.01 -6.77
C ALA A 105 -21.02 -2.97 -7.17
N LYS A 106 -20.41 -2.76 -8.34
CA LYS A 106 -19.24 -3.52 -8.80
C LYS A 106 -17.92 -2.82 -8.47
N VAL A 107 -17.96 -1.49 -8.44
CA VAL A 107 -16.88 -0.59 -8.05
C VAL A 107 -17.45 0.52 -7.18
N ILE A 108 -16.73 0.88 -6.11
CA ILE A 108 -16.94 2.13 -5.38
C ILE A 108 -15.66 2.97 -5.44
N TYR A 109 -15.76 4.29 -5.48
CA TYR A 109 -14.58 5.16 -5.47
C TYR A 109 -14.80 6.42 -4.64
N ALA A 110 -13.71 6.95 -4.08
CA ALA A 110 -13.70 8.22 -3.35
C ALA A 110 -12.65 9.15 -3.98
N VAL A 111 -12.91 10.45 -3.98
CA VAL A 111 -12.10 11.44 -4.70
C VAL A 111 -11.60 12.52 -3.73
N ALA A 112 -10.28 12.59 -3.52
CA ALA A 112 -9.63 13.67 -2.77
C ALA A 112 -8.52 14.27 -3.64
N PRO A 113 -8.82 15.26 -4.51
CA PRO A 113 -7.91 15.68 -5.57
C PRO A 113 -6.78 16.61 -5.10
N ALA A 114 -6.86 17.14 -3.88
CA ALA A 114 -5.95 18.12 -3.27
C ALA A 114 -5.59 19.31 -4.18
N MET A 115 -6.58 20.13 -4.51
CA MET A 115 -6.44 21.23 -5.47
C MET A 115 -5.52 22.36 -4.98
N GLY A 116 -5.39 22.58 -3.66
CA GLY A 116 -4.49 23.59 -3.09
C GLY A 116 -3.04 23.12 -2.94
N HIS A 117 -2.82 21.81 -2.79
CA HIS A 117 -1.50 21.18 -2.82
C HIS A 117 -1.02 21.08 -4.28
N ASN A 118 -0.52 22.20 -4.81
CA ASN A 118 -0.11 22.28 -6.20
C ASN A 118 1.24 22.99 -6.42
N GLN A 119 2.06 22.38 -7.27
CA GLN A 119 3.14 23.04 -8.00
C GLN A 119 2.99 22.63 -9.48
N GLU A 120 2.61 23.55 -10.35
CA GLU A 120 2.21 23.22 -11.74
C GLU A 120 3.32 22.52 -12.57
N SER A 121 4.58 22.89 -12.35
CA SER A 121 5.74 22.29 -13.03
C SER A 121 6.22 20.97 -12.43
N HIS A 122 5.63 20.54 -11.32
CA HIS A 122 6.10 19.39 -10.54
C HIS A 122 5.47 18.07 -11.07
N PRO A 123 6.19 16.93 -11.01
CA PRO A 123 5.65 15.60 -11.38
C PRO A 123 4.33 15.26 -10.72
N GLU A 124 4.24 15.53 -9.42
CA GLU A 124 3.05 15.41 -8.60
C GLU A 124 2.33 16.77 -8.57
N CYS A 125 1.18 16.93 -9.23
CA CYS A 125 0.48 18.21 -9.30
C CYS A 125 -1.04 18.05 -9.41
N ASN A 126 -1.79 19.13 -9.18
CA ASN A 126 -3.25 19.04 -8.97
C ASN A 126 -4.07 18.70 -10.23
N SER A 127 -3.47 18.72 -11.42
CA SER A 127 -4.16 18.39 -12.68
C SER A 127 -4.51 16.91 -12.80
N ARG A 128 -3.87 16.04 -12.01
CA ARG A 128 -3.77 14.59 -12.27
C ARG A 128 -5.03 13.81 -11.91
N VAL A 129 -5.59 14.01 -10.72
CA VAL A 129 -6.90 13.42 -10.38
C VAL A 129 -8.01 13.97 -11.29
N PRO A 130 -8.12 15.29 -11.56
CA PRO A 130 -9.01 15.83 -12.60
C PRO A 130 -8.83 15.23 -14.00
N ALA A 131 -7.60 14.95 -14.43
CA ALA A 131 -7.34 14.28 -15.72
C ALA A 131 -7.90 12.85 -15.74
N ILE A 132 -7.71 12.07 -14.67
CA ILE A 132 -8.29 10.73 -14.52
C ILE A 132 -9.82 10.81 -14.56
N LEU A 133 -10.44 11.71 -13.80
CA LEU A 133 -11.90 11.88 -13.78
C LEU A 133 -12.44 12.29 -15.16
N THR A 134 -11.72 13.16 -15.88
CA THR A 134 -12.07 13.58 -17.25
C THR A 134 -11.98 12.40 -18.23
N ALA A 135 -10.96 11.54 -18.10
CA ALA A 135 -10.85 10.32 -18.91
C ALA A 135 -11.97 9.32 -18.60
N LEU A 136 -12.29 9.09 -17.31
CA LEU A 136 -13.38 8.23 -16.88
C LEU A 136 -14.74 8.74 -17.38
N GLU A 137 -15.02 10.04 -17.27
CA GLU A 137 -16.24 10.67 -17.78
C GLU A 137 -16.34 10.53 -19.31
N LYS A 138 -15.26 10.80 -20.04
CA LYS A 138 -15.18 10.63 -21.50
C LYS A 138 -15.40 9.18 -21.95
N MET A 139 -14.89 8.21 -21.18
CA MET A 139 -15.10 6.77 -21.40
C MET A 139 -16.45 6.26 -20.87
N LYS A 140 -17.27 7.15 -20.29
CA LYS A 140 -18.55 6.82 -19.65
C LYS A 140 -18.41 5.76 -18.56
N LEU A 141 -17.40 5.90 -17.69
CA LEU A 141 -17.08 4.97 -16.60
C LEU A 141 -17.46 5.53 -15.20
N THR A 142 -17.92 6.77 -15.13
CA THR A 142 -18.43 7.42 -13.90
C THR A 142 -19.82 6.90 -13.52
N SER A 143 -20.21 7.12 -12.26
CA SER A 143 -21.54 6.80 -11.70
C SER A 143 -22.69 7.33 -12.56
N LYS A 144 -22.55 8.55 -13.09
CA LYS A 144 -23.45 9.21 -14.05
C LYS A 144 -23.84 8.35 -15.26
N PHE A 145 -22.94 7.49 -15.76
CA PHE A 145 -23.20 6.65 -16.94
C PHE A 145 -23.36 5.15 -16.61
N ARG A 146 -22.94 4.72 -15.42
CA ARG A 146 -23.01 3.30 -15.00
C ARG A 146 -24.10 3.03 -13.95
N GLY A 147 -24.76 4.06 -13.44
CA GLY A 147 -25.82 3.89 -12.45
C GLY A 147 -25.28 3.20 -11.20
N SER A 148 -26.02 2.22 -10.67
CA SER A 148 -25.62 1.49 -9.46
C SER A 148 -24.40 0.58 -9.63
N ASP A 149 -23.93 0.29 -10.85
CA ASP A 149 -22.71 -0.52 -11.05
C ASP A 149 -21.44 0.17 -10.52
N VAL A 150 -21.41 1.51 -10.50
CA VAL A 150 -20.26 2.31 -10.08
C VAL A 150 -20.75 3.46 -9.19
N VAL A 151 -20.34 3.49 -7.91
CA VAL A 151 -20.83 4.49 -6.95
C VAL A 151 -19.69 5.34 -6.41
N GLU A 152 -19.93 6.65 -6.31
CA GLU A 152 -19.00 7.58 -5.68
C GLU A 152 -19.33 7.72 -4.19
N VAL A 153 -18.37 7.42 -3.32
CA VAL A 153 -18.46 7.65 -1.88
C VAL A 153 -18.13 9.12 -1.63
N GLN A 154 -19.17 9.90 -1.37
CA GLN A 154 -19.10 11.34 -1.10
C GLN A 154 -19.24 11.64 0.39
N ASN A 155 -18.87 12.86 0.79
CA ASN A 155 -19.02 13.36 2.17
C ASN A 155 -18.30 12.52 3.25
N PHE A 156 -17.23 11.82 2.87
CA PHE A 156 -16.32 11.19 3.83
C PHE A 156 -15.62 12.25 4.69
N ARG A 157 -15.21 11.86 5.90
CA ARG A 157 -14.52 12.74 6.85
C ARG A 157 -13.01 12.72 6.58
N PRO A 158 -12.26 13.81 6.87
CA PRO A 158 -10.81 13.74 6.99
C PRO A 158 -10.41 12.71 8.06
N ALA A 159 -9.26 12.07 7.88
CA ALA A 159 -8.64 11.24 8.91
C ALA A 159 -8.40 12.05 10.19
N THR A 160 -8.59 11.42 11.35
CA THR A 160 -8.35 12.08 12.64
C THR A 160 -6.87 12.07 13.01
N THR A 161 -6.46 12.91 13.97
CA THR A 161 -5.09 12.86 14.52
C THR A 161 -4.75 11.50 15.12
N ASP A 162 -5.73 10.77 15.67
CA ASP A 162 -5.56 9.39 16.16
C ASP A 162 -5.25 8.43 15.00
N ASP A 163 -5.86 8.63 13.84
CA ASP A 163 -5.63 7.80 12.66
C ASP A 163 -4.23 8.04 12.07
N ILE A 164 -3.84 9.30 11.92
CA ILE A 164 -2.48 9.68 11.50
C ILE A 164 -1.44 9.17 12.53
N GLY A 165 -1.71 9.38 13.82
CA GLY A 165 -0.87 8.98 14.95
C GLY A 165 -0.65 7.47 15.10
N SER A 166 -1.44 6.65 14.40
CA SER A 166 -1.29 5.19 14.38
C SER A 166 -0.20 4.67 13.43
N VAL A 167 0.38 5.56 12.62
CA VAL A 167 1.53 5.30 11.73
C VAL A 167 2.62 6.34 11.94
N HIS A 168 2.26 7.60 12.11
CA HIS A 168 3.19 8.73 12.17
C HIS A 168 3.39 9.21 13.59
N VAL A 169 4.65 9.41 13.98
CA VAL A 169 4.98 9.89 15.33
C VAL A 169 4.53 11.34 15.53
N GLY A 170 4.01 11.67 16.72
CA GLY A 170 3.56 13.04 17.06
C GLY A 170 4.54 14.17 16.69
N PRO A 171 5.86 14.04 16.94
CA PRO A 171 6.84 15.03 16.52
C PRO A 171 6.95 15.24 15.00
N TYR A 172 6.55 14.29 14.17
CA TYR A 172 6.42 14.51 12.72
C TYR A 172 5.16 15.33 12.42
N ILE A 173 4.00 14.93 12.94
CA ILE A 173 2.72 15.63 12.76
C ILE A 173 2.85 17.11 13.12
N SER A 174 3.35 17.43 14.33
CA SER A 174 3.51 18.82 14.78
C SER A 174 4.59 19.62 14.04
N ARG A 175 5.54 18.97 13.35
CA ARG A 175 6.47 19.66 12.45
C ARG A 175 5.81 19.98 11.12
N LEU A 176 4.97 19.09 10.60
CA LEU A 176 4.22 19.30 9.37
C LEU A 176 3.18 20.40 9.55
N GLU A 177 2.47 20.46 10.68
CA GLU A 177 1.57 21.57 11.03
C GLU A 177 2.30 22.92 10.96
N LYS A 178 3.45 23.05 11.63
CA LYS A 178 4.29 24.26 11.58
C LYS A 178 4.85 24.59 10.19
N ALA A 179 5.01 23.58 9.33
CA ALA A 179 5.39 23.81 7.93
C ALA A 179 4.24 24.48 7.16
N MET A 180 2.97 24.25 7.53
CA MET A 180 1.83 24.95 6.91
C MET A 180 1.79 26.44 7.27
N ASP A 181 2.20 26.82 8.49
CA ASP A 181 2.36 28.23 8.86
C ASP A 181 3.37 28.92 7.94
N GLN A 182 4.54 28.31 7.74
CA GLN A 182 5.57 28.83 6.84
C GLN A 182 5.11 28.85 5.37
N ALA A 183 4.36 27.84 4.94
CA ALA A 183 3.77 27.82 3.59
C ALA A 183 2.65 28.87 3.42
N SER A 184 1.95 29.24 4.48
CA SER A 184 0.95 30.32 4.46
C SER A 184 1.59 31.69 4.24
N GLU A 185 2.81 31.90 4.73
CA GLU A 185 3.60 33.12 4.50
C GLU A 185 4.32 33.13 3.15
N LYS A 186 4.89 31.98 2.74
CA LYS A 186 5.79 31.86 1.57
C LYS A 186 5.11 31.31 0.30
N GLY A 187 3.87 30.86 0.39
CA GLY A 187 3.13 30.18 -0.66
C GLY A 187 3.50 28.69 -0.79
N LEU A 188 4.68 28.42 -1.36
CA LEU A 188 5.22 27.07 -1.54
C LEU A 188 6.55 26.92 -0.82
N ILE A 189 6.73 25.78 -0.15
CA ILE A 189 7.98 25.36 0.48
C ILE A 189 8.34 23.94 0.05
N PHE A 190 9.61 23.56 0.18
CA PHE A 190 10.05 22.16 0.12
C PHE A 190 10.25 21.61 1.54
N ILE A 191 9.97 20.33 1.74
CA ILE A 191 10.20 19.66 3.03
C ILE A 191 11.64 19.14 3.06
N ASP A 192 12.46 19.68 3.97
CA ASP A 192 13.87 19.28 4.08
C ASP A 192 14.04 17.77 4.32
N GLY A 193 15.02 17.16 3.65
CA GLY A 193 15.34 15.72 3.78
C GLY A 193 14.34 14.76 3.12
N SER A 194 13.26 15.26 2.53
CA SER A 194 12.19 14.46 1.90
C SER A 194 12.47 14.07 0.43
N GLY A 195 13.50 14.66 -0.18
CA GLY A 195 13.64 14.73 -1.63
C GLY A 195 12.78 15.89 -2.19
N PRO A 196 12.18 15.76 -3.38
CA PRO A 196 11.40 16.82 -4.01
C PRO A 196 9.99 17.05 -3.41
N THR A 197 9.64 16.55 -2.21
CA THR A 197 8.31 16.79 -1.64
C THR A 197 8.12 18.27 -1.29
N TYR A 198 7.12 18.90 -1.90
CA TYR A 198 6.71 20.27 -1.61
C TYR A 198 5.53 20.32 -0.65
N ALA A 199 5.24 21.51 -0.12
CA ALA A 199 4.02 21.81 0.61
C ALA A 199 3.53 23.23 0.32
N THR A 200 2.22 23.39 0.46
CA THR A 200 1.45 24.64 0.42
C THR A 200 0.61 24.73 1.70
N ALA A 201 0.03 25.91 1.99
CA ALA A 201 -0.81 26.13 3.18
C ALA A 201 -1.95 25.11 3.39
N THR A 202 -2.45 24.47 2.34
CA THR A 202 -3.56 23.50 2.40
C THR A 202 -3.09 22.05 2.57
N THR A 203 -1.79 21.78 2.43
CA THR A 203 -1.25 20.42 2.24
C THR A 203 -1.59 19.47 3.38
N PHE A 204 -1.51 19.93 4.63
CA PHE A 204 -1.88 19.12 5.79
C PHE A 204 -3.35 18.70 5.75
N GLN A 205 -4.27 19.66 5.58
CA GLN A 205 -5.71 19.40 5.57
C GLN A 205 -6.15 18.55 4.38
N GLU A 206 -5.51 18.72 3.22
CA GLU A 206 -5.77 17.89 2.04
C GLU A 206 -5.18 16.48 2.19
N SER A 207 -4.05 16.32 2.90
CA SER A 207 -3.52 15.00 3.25
C SER A 207 -4.40 14.26 4.26
N LEU A 208 -5.05 14.96 5.20
CA LEU A 208 -6.08 14.36 6.06
C LEU A 208 -7.30 13.88 5.23
N LEU A 209 -7.70 14.64 4.20
CA LEU A 209 -8.77 14.23 3.28
C LEU A 209 -8.37 13.01 2.43
N ALA A 210 -7.12 12.93 1.97
CA ALA A 210 -6.59 11.78 1.23
C ALA A 210 -6.65 10.49 2.06
N ALA A 211 -6.13 10.53 3.29
CA ALA A 211 -6.21 9.39 4.22
C ALA A 211 -7.67 9.07 4.60
N GLY A 212 -8.51 10.09 4.82
CA GLY A 212 -9.93 9.95 5.16
C GLY A 212 -10.78 9.28 4.06
N ALA A 213 -10.50 9.61 2.79
CA ALA A 213 -11.11 8.94 1.64
C ALA A 213 -10.78 7.44 1.61
N GLY A 214 -9.51 7.08 1.87
CA GLY A 214 -9.07 5.69 1.98
C GLY A 214 -9.72 4.94 3.15
N ILE A 215 -9.80 5.56 4.32
CA ILE A 215 -10.51 5.05 5.50
C ILE A 215 -11.99 4.77 5.17
N SER A 216 -12.69 5.74 4.58
CA SER A 216 -14.12 5.59 4.25
C SER A 216 -14.38 4.49 3.22
N LEU A 217 -13.41 4.17 2.36
CA LEU A 217 -13.48 3.05 1.43
C LEU A 217 -13.22 1.71 2.11
N VAL A 218 -12.34 1.65 3.11
CA VAL A 218 -12.19 0.47 3.99
C VAL A 218 -13.51 0.18 4.72
N ASP A 219 -14.12 1.18 5.37
CA ASP A 219 -15.45 1.03 5.99
C ASP A 219 -16.46 0.46 4.98
N SER A 220 -16.50 1.02 3.77
CA SER A 220 -17.48 0.69 2.74
C SER A 220 -17.34 -0.75 2.21
N VAL A 221 -16.12 -1.23 1.93
CA VAL A 221 -15.94 -2.61 1.45
C VAL A 221 -16.19 -3.64 2.56
N VAL A 222 -15.86 -3.31 3.80
CA VAL A 222 -16.08 -4.21 4.95
C VAL A 222 -17.56 -4.26 5.33
N ALA A 223 -18.31 -3.16 5.21
CA ALA A 223 -19.76 -3.17 5.32
C ALA A 223 -20.39 -4.03 4.21
N ALA A 224 -19.94 -3.85 2.96
CA ALA A 224 -20.48 -4.59 1.82
C ALA A 224 -20.19 -6.11 1.87
N SER A 225 -19.00 -6.53 2.29
CA SER A 225 -18.63 -7.96 2.36
C SER A 225 -19.37 -8.72 3.46
N ARG A 226 -19.91 -8.03 4.47
CA ARG A 226 -20.80 -8.61 5.49
C ARG A 226 -22.19 -8.96 4.96
N VAL A 227 -22.62 -8.33 3.86
CA VAL A 227 -23.98 -8.48 3.29
C VAL A 227 -24.03 -9.05 1.87
N SER A 228 -22.91 -9.06 1.14
CA SER A 228 -22.79 -9.60 -0.22
C SER A 228 -21.61 -10.57 -0.33
N LYS A 229 -21.82 -11.67 -1.09
CA LYS A 229 -20.74 -12.60 -1.51
C LYS A 229 -19.90 -12.08 -2.69
N ASP A 230 -20.34 -10.99 -3.32
CA ASP A 230 -19.58 -10.25 -4.34
C ASP A 230 -19.68 -8.76 -3.99
N PRO A 231 -18.86 -8.26 -3.04
CA PRO A 231 -18.81 -6.84 -2.71
C PRO A 231 -18.09 -6.05 -3.82
N PRO A 232 -18.33 -4.72 -3.92
CA PRO A 232 -17.57 -3.86 -4.80
C PRO A 232 -16.09 -3.85 -4.42
N VAL A 233 -15.24 -3.67 -5.43
CA VAL A 233 -13.85 -3.24 -5.21
C VAL A 233 -13.82 -1.74 -5.02
N ALA A 234 -13.04 -1.26 -4.05
CA ALA A 234 -12.87 0.17 -3.81
C ALA A 234 -11.64 0.75 -4.52
N PHE A 235 -11.73 2.02 -4.94
CA PHE A 235 -10.61 2.78 -5.51
C PHE A 235 -10.55 4.21 -4.93
N ALA A 236 -9.48 4.53 -4.22
CA ALA A 236 -9.22 5.84 -3.63
C ALA A 236 -8.46 6.72 -4.64
N LEU A 237 -9.16 7.62 -5.34
CA LEU A 237 -8.58 8.60 -6.26
C LEU A 237 -8.08 9.82 -5.46
N ILE A 238 -6.92 9.67 -4.81
CA ILE A 238 -6.42 10.57 -3.78
C ILE A 238 -5.08 11.22 -4.13
N ARG A 239 -4.87 12.43 -3.59
CA ARG A 239 -3.59 13.15 -3.51
C ARG A 239 -3.49 13.87 -2.16
N PRO A 240 -2.29 14.09 -1.59
CA PRO A 240 -1.00 13.59 -2.04
C PRO A 240 -0.88 12.05 -1.94
N PRO A 241 0.10 11.42 -2.61
CA PRO A 241 0.36 9.98 -2.48
C PRO A 241 0.87 9.61 -1.07
N GLY A 242 1.05 8.32 -0.80
CA GLY A 242 1.35 7.83 0.57
C GLY A 242 2.50 6.84 0.77
N HIS A 243 2.80 5.94 -0.16
CA HIS A 243 3.64 4.76 0.17
C HIS A 243 5.10 5.04 0.55
N HIS A 244 5.65 6.21 0.24
CA HIS A 244 6.99 6.65 0.65
C HIS A 244 7.02 7.33 2.02
N ALA A 245 5.89 7.82 2.56
CA ALA A 245 5.86 8.56 3.81
C ALA A 245 6.18 7.65 5.01
N VAL A 246 7.41 7.71 5.50
CA VAL A 246 7.90 6.94 6.65
C VAL A 246 7.26 7.45 7.95
N PRO A 247 7.18 6.61 9.02
CA PRO A 247 6.62 7.00 10.32
C PRO A 247 7.15 8.31 10.95
N LYS A 248 8.30 8.82 10.48
CA LYS A 248 9.00 9.99 11.04
C LYS A 248 9.07 11.20 10.08
N GLY A 249 8.54 11.11 8.86
CA GLY A 249 8.67 12.17 7.86
C GLY A 249 8.01 11.90 6.50
N ALA A 250 7.69 12.99 5.79
CA ALA A 250 7.35 12.97 4.38
C ALA A 250 8.58 12.66 3.52
N MET A 251 8.40 11.94 2.41
CA MET A 251 9.39 11.77 1.34
C MET A 251 8.74 11.22 0.07
N GLY A 252 9.41 11.34 -1.08
CA GLY A 252 8.90 10.82 -2.36
C GLY A 252 7.50 11.33 -2.69
N PHE A 253 7.31 12.65 -2.57
CA PHE A 253 6.02 13.36 -2.73
C PHE A 253 4.92 12.97 -1.72
N CYS A 254 5.12 11.92 -0.94
CA CYS A 254 4.16 11.40 0.01
C CYS A 254 4.23 12.18 1.34
N VAL A 255 3.06 12.56 1.84
CA VAL A 255 2.92 13.31 3.09
C VAL A 255 2.50 12.37 4.23
N PHE A 256 1.37 11.69 4.09
CA PHE A 256 0.95 10.65 5.04
C PHE A 256 0.83 9.30 4.34
N GLY A 257 1.23 8.24 5.03
CA GLY A 257 1.11 6.85 4.59
C GLY A 257 -0.34 6.39 4.47
N ASN A 258 -1.07 6.87 3.46
CA ASN A 258 -2.52 6.67 3.28
C ASN A 258 -2.93 5.18 3.41
N ILE A 259 -2.20 4.28 2.75
CA ILE A 259 -2.46 2.83 2.79
C ILE A 259 -2.11 2.21 4.15
N ALA A 260 -1.04 2.68 4.80
CA ALA A 260 -0.65 2.21 6.13
C ALA A 260 -1.67 2.64 7.21
N ILE A 261 -2.18 3.88 7.10
CA ILE A 261 -3.27 4.39 7.93
C ILE A 261 -4.54 3.56 7.68
N GLY A 262 -4.87 3.25 6.43
CA GLY A 262 -5.97 2.36 6.07
C GLY A 262 -5.85 0.95 6.66
N ALA A 263 -4.64 0.36 6.62
CA ALA A 263 -4.35 -0.94 7.24
C ALA A 263 -4.54 -0.92 8.76
N ARG A 264 -3.98 0.09 9.43
CA ARG A 264 -4.12 0.27 10.89
C ARG A 264 -5.56 0.56 11.29
N TYR A 265 -6.32 1.29 10.46
CA TYR A 265 -7.75 1.51 10.66
C TYR A 265 -8.54 0.19 10.52
N ALA A 266 -8.28 -0.61 9.48
CA ALA A 266 -8.90 -1.92 9.29
C ALA A 266 -8.70 -2.86 10.49
N GLN A 267 -7.49 -2.91 11.04
CA GLN A 267 -7.18 -3.64 12.27
C GLN A 267 -7.95 -3.11 13.48
N ARG A 268 -7.88 -1.79 13.76
CA ARG A 268 -8.52 -1.18 14.94
C ARG A 268 -10.05 -1.23 14.93
N MET A 269 -10.66 -0.88 13.80
CA MET A 269 -12.10 -0.59 13.73
C MET A 269 -12.94 -1.78 13.25
N HIS A 270 -12.34 -2.68 12.47
CA HIS A 270 -13.04 -3.86 11.95
C HIS A 270 -12.49 -5.20 12.47
N GLY A 271 -11.41 -5.20 13.25
CA GLY A 271 -10.78 -6.41 13.78
C GLY A 271 -10.13 -7.29 12.69
N LEU A 272 -9.88 -6.73 11.51
CA LEU A 272 -9.26 -7.43 10.38
C LEU A 272 -7.77 -7.56 10.66
N LYS A 273 -7.39 -8.66 11.32
CA LYS A 273 -6.05 -8.87 11.87
C LYS A 273 -5.00 -8.86 10.77
N ARG A 274 -5.17 -9.69 9.74
CA ARG A 274 -4.17 -9.95 8.69
C ARG A 274 -4.44 -9.08 7.46
N VAL A 275 -3.62 -8.06 7.22
CA VAL A 275 -3.72 -7.20 6.02
C VAL A 275 -2.61 -7.57 5.04
N PHE A 276 -2.95 -7.87 3.79
CA PHE A 276 -1.94 -8.06 2.73
C PHE A 276 -1.89 -6.81 1.86
N ILE A 277 -0.71 -6.20 1.76
CA ILE A 277 -0.46 -5.01 0.95
C ILE A 277 0.32 -5.44 -0.30
N ILE A 278 -0.25 -5.16 -1.47
CA ILE A 278 0.41 -5.32 -2.77
C ILE A 278 0.80 -3.93 -3.27
N ASP A 279 2.09 -3.68 -3.46
CA ASP A 279 2.62 -2.46 -4.06
C ASP A 279 3.21 -2.77 -5.43
N PHE A 280 2.59 -2.18 -6.48
CA PHE A 280 3.04 -2.30 -7.87
C PHE A 280 3.47 -0.97 -8.49
N ASP A 281 3.61 0.08 -7.67
CA ASP A 281 4.28 1.31 -8.07
C ASP A 281 5.74 1.02 -8.46
N VAL A 282 6.30 1.76 -9.42
CA VAL A 282 7.66 1.48 -9.90
C VAL A 282 8.72 1.80 -8.86
N HIS A 283 8.39 2.58 -7.84
CA HIS A 283 9.25 2.91 -6.70
C HIS A 283 8.96 2.00 -5.51
N HIS A 284 9.99 1.66 -4.74
CA HIS A 284 9.80 0.87 -3.53
C HIS A 284 9.04 1.69 -2.47
N GLY A 285 7.85 1.22 -2.06
CA GLY A 285 6.99 1.80 -1.01
C GLY A 285 7.57 1.75 0.40
N ASN A 286 8.74 2.35 0.59
CA ASN A 286 9.57 2.27 1.79
C ASN A 286 8.88 2.82 3.05
N GLY A 287 7.96 3.77 2.92
CA GLY A 287 7.18 4.27 4.06
C GLY A 287 6.23 3.20 4.61
N THR A 288 5.66 2.40 3.71
CA THR A 288 4.82 1.24 4.06
C THR A 288 5.66 0.09 4.61
N ASN A 289 6.81 -0.21 4.00
CA ASN A 289 7.82 -1.14 4.55
C ASN A 289 8.17 -0.77 6.00
N ASP A 290 8.62 0.46 6.23
CA ASP A 290 9.14 0.91 7.53
C ASP A 290 8.05 1.01 8.61
N ALA A 291 6.78 1.23 8.23
CA ALA A 291 5.65 1.24 9.15
C ALA A 291 5.29 -0.15 9.71
N PHE A 292 5.70 -1.22 9.02
CA PHE A 292 5.27 -2.60 9.29
C PHE A 292 6.41 -3.63 9.36
N TYR A 293 7.68 -3.19 9.31
CA TYR A 293 8.85 -4.07 9.20
C TYR A 293 9.05 -5.06 10.38
N GLU A 294 8.40 -4.80 11.52
CA GLU A 294 8.38 -5.69 12.70
C GLU A 294 7.00 -6.34 12.96
N ASP A 295 6.03 -6.15 12.06
CA ASP A 295 4.63 -6.55 12.25
C ASP A 295 4.31 -7.87 11.53
N PRO A 296 3.97 -8.97 12.24
CA PRO A 296 3.57 -10.23 11.63
C PRO A 296 2.18 -10.22 11.00
N ASP A 297 1.32 -9.26 11.39
CA ASP A 297 -0.08 -9.19 11.00
C ASP A 297 -0.31 -8.30 9.77
N ILE A 298 0.75 -7.71 9.22
CA ILE A 298 0.75 -7.00 7.94
C ILE A 298 1.77 -7.66 7.01
N PHE A 299 1.32 -8.20 5.86
CA PHE A 299 2.23 -8.67 4.83
C PHE A 299 2.45 -7.57 3.79
N PHE A 300 3.66 -7.04 3.66
CA PHE A 300 4.02 -6.05 2.64
C PHE A 300 4.79 -6.71 1.49
N LEU A 301 4.23 -6.63 0.27
CA LEU A 301 4.89 -7.10 -0.95
C LEU A 301 5.02 -5.94 -1.93
N SER A 302 6.24 -5.66 -2.40
CA SER A 302 6.50 -4.61 -3.39
C SER A 302 7.26 -5.14 -4.60
N THR A 303 6.71 -4.92 -5.79
CA THR A 303 7.43 -5.01 -7.07
C THR A 303 7.80 -3.62 -7.52
N HIS A 304 9.09 -3.33 -7.66
CA HIS A 304 9.61 -2.00 -7.99
C HIS A 304 10.85 -2.13 -8.88
N GLN A 305 11.26 -1.07 -9.59
CA GLN A 305 12.46 -1.12 -10.41
C GLN A 305 13.73 -1.12 -9.55
N ALA A 306 14.57 -2.15 -9.76
CA ALA A 306 15.86 -2.29 -9.12
C ALA A 306 16.75 -1.04 -9.34
N GLY A 307 17.17 -0.41 -8.25
CA GLY A 307 18.02 0.79 -8.28
C GLY A 307 17.31 2.10 -8.62
N SER A 308 15.97 2.11 -8.74
CA SER A 308 15.20 3.36 -8.78
C SER A 308 15.21 4.06 -7.42
N TYR A 309 14.68 5.29 -7.35
CA TYR A 309 14.39 5.96 -6.09
C TYR A 309 13.47 5.08 -5.22
N PRO A 310 13.66 5.01 -3.89
CA PRO A 310 14.67 5.69 -3.06
C PRO A 310 15.97 4.88 -2.86
N GLY A 311 16.22 3.83 -3.64
CA GLY A 311 17.41 2.96 -3.51
C GLY A 311 17.32 1.90 -2.39
N THR A 312 16.12 1.68 -1.84
CA THR A 312 15.82 0.62 -0.87
C THR A 312 15.01 -0.51 -1.53
N GLY A 313 14.51 -1.49 -0.78
CA GLY A 313 13.74 -2.61 -1.35
C GLY A 313 14.62 -3.78 -1.80
N LYS A 314 15.68 -4.10 -1.07
CA LYS A 314 16.52 -5.25 -1.41
C LYS A 314 15.79 -6.56 -1.08
N ILE A 315 16.00 -7.58 -1.91
CA ILE A 315 15.35 -8.90 -1.79
C ILE A 315 15.70 -9.66 -0.49
N ASP A 316 16.78 -9.28 0.20
CA ASP A 316 17.19 -9.82 1.50
C ASP A 316 16.56 -9.07 2.71
N GLN A 317 15.87 -7.96 2.47
CA GLN A 317 15.09 -7.23 3.49
C GLN A 317 13.70 -7.86 3.60
N ILE A 318 13.57 -8.84 4.50
CA ILE A 318 12.37 -9.69 4.66
C ILE A 318 11.51 -9.35 5.89
N GLY A 319 11.76 -8.22 6.54
CA GLY A 319 11.22 -7.87 7.85
C GLY A 319 12.20 -8.21 8.98
N SER A 320 11.79 -8.02 10.22
CA SER A 320 12.63 -8.27 11.40
C SER A 320 11.79 -8.53 12.67
N GLY A 321 12.40 -9.10 13.70
CA GLY A 321 11.70 -9.40 14.95
C GLY A 321 10.51 -10.33 14.71
N ASN A 322 9.32 -9.93 15.15
CA ASN A 322 8.10 -10.70 14.90
C ASN A 322 7.65 -10.66 13.43
N GLY A 323 8.02 -9.62 12.68
CA GLY A 323 7.71 -9.45 11.25
C GLY A 323 8.70 -10.14 10.31
N GLU A 324 9.62 -10.99 10.80
CA GLU A 324 10.53 -11.72 9.90
C GLU A 324 9.72 -12.67 8.99
N GLY A 325 9.79 -12.42 7.68
CA GLY A 325 9.01 -13.12 6.66
C GLY A 325 7.64 -12.50 6.35
N SER A 326 7.29 -11.33 6.93
CA SER A 326 6.10 -10.56 6.54
C SER A 326 6.38 -9.46 5.50
N THR A 327 7.65 -9.26 5.11
CA THR A 327 8.01 -8.36 4.00
C THR A 327 8.61 -9.15 2.84
N LEU A 328 8.21 -8.85 1.60
CA LEU A 328 8.80 -9.41 0.39
C LEU A 328 9.05 -8.32 -0.67
N ASN A 329 10.33 -8.03 -0.88
CA ASN A 329 10.80 -7.07 -1.86
C ASN A 329 11.24 -7.77 -3.15
N LEU A 330 10.68 -7.34 -4.28
CA LEU A 330 10.90 -7.92 -5.62
C LEU A 330 11.47 -6.85 -6.57
N PRO A 331 12.76 -6.52 -6.46
CA PRO A 331 13.42 -5.54 -7.31
C PRO A 331 13.55 -6.08 -8.75
N LEU A 332 12.72 -5.57 -9.65
CA LEU A 332 12.65 -5.96 -11.05
C LEU A 332 13.73 -5.25 -11.88
N PRO A 333 14.45 -5.95 -12.79
CA PRO A 333 15.35 -5.29 -13.73
C PRO A 333 14.60 -4.31 -14.64
N GLY A 334 15.23 -3.18 -14.97
CA GLY A 334 14.75 -2.29 -16.03
C GLY A 334 14.56 -3.05 -17.35
N GLY A 335 13.47 -2.77 -18.06
CA GLY A 335 13.00 -3.53 -19.21
C GLY A 335 12.02 -4.67 -18.88
N SER A 336 11.75 -4.96 -17.61
CA SER A 336 10.71 -5.95 -17.25
C SER A 336 9.32 -5.45 -17.63
N GLY A 337 8.59 -6.26 -18.39
CA GLY A 337 7.24 -5.95 -18.88
C GLY A 337 6.18 -6.96 -18.44
N ASP A 338 5.04 -6.98 -19.13
CA ASP A 338 3.83 -7.76 -18.81
C ASP A 338 4.09 -9.23 -18.44
N THR A 339 4.96 -9.93 -19.17
CA THR A 339 5.28 -11.34 -18.90
C THR A 339 5.97 -11.51 -17.54
N ALA A 340 6.92 -10.64 -17.21
CA ALA A 340 7.60 -10.70 -15.92
C ALA A 340 6.64 -10.43 -14.76
N MET A 341 5.76 -9.42 -14.91
CA MET A 341 4.73 -9.12 -13.91
C MET A 341 3.70 -10.25 -13.78
N ARG A 342 3.32 -10.90 -14.89
CA ARG A 342 2.43 -12.08 -14.84
C ARG A 342 3.07 -13.25 -14.08
N THR A 343 4.34 -13.56 -14.36
CA THR A 343 5.09 -14.59 -13.62
C THR A 343 5.19 -14.26 -12.13
N VAL A 344 5.51 -13.01 -11.78
CA VAL A 344 5.54 -12.58 -10.36
C VAL A 344 4.17 -12.70 -9.70
N PHE A 345 3.09 -12.36 -10.41
CA PHE A 345 1.75 -12.50 -9.86
C PHE A 345 1.40 -13.97 -9.55
N ASP A 346 1.58 -14.86 -10.53
CA ASP A 346 1.19 -16.27 -10.42
C ASP A 346 2.10 -17.08 -9.50
N GLU A 347 3.42 -16.88 -9.58
CA GLU A 347 4.41 -17.71 -8.88
C GLU A 347 4.83 -17.15 -7.52
N VAL A 348 4.53 -15.88 -7.22
CA VAL A 348 4.95 -15.22 -5.96
C VAL A 348 3.78 -14.60 -5.21
N ILE A 349 3.04 -13.66 -5.81
CA ILE A 349 1.98 -12.91 -5.10
C ILE A 349 0.85 -13.86 -4.64
N VAL A 350 0.36 -14.72 -5.53
CA VAL A 350 -0.72 -15.67 -5.21
C VAL A 350 -0.29 -16.68 -4.11
N PRO A 351 0.84 -17.38 -4.19
CA PRO A 351 1.31 -18.26 -3.11
C PRO A 351 1.55 -17.54 -1.77
N CYS A 352 2.11 -16.32 -1.78
CA CYS A 352 2.29 -15.53 -0.57
C CYS A 352 0.94 -15.19 0.09
N ALA A 353 -0.03 -14.70 -0.68
CA ALA A 353 -1.35 -14.36 -0.17
C ALA A 353 -2.11 -15.61 0.33
N GLN A 354 -2.05 -16.73 -0.39
CA GLN A 354 -2.65 -18.01 0.03
C GLN A 354 -2.06 -18.54 1.35
N ARG A 355 -0.74 -18.36 1.55
CA ARG A 355 -0.04 -18.74 2.80
C ARG A 355 -0.42 -17.81 3.96
N PHE A 356 -0.49 -16.51 3.71
CA PHE A 356 -0.80 -15.48 4.72
C PHE A 356 -2.28 -15.46 5.12
N LYS A 357 -3.18 -15.81 4.19
CA LYS A 357 -4.64 -15.82 4.36
C LYS A 357 -5.17 -14.47 4.87
N PRO A 358 -5.09 -13.38 4.07
CA PRO A 358 -5.55 -12.07 4.51
C PRO A 358 -7.01 -12.04 4.94
N ASP A 359 -7.33 -11.12 5.85
CA ASP A 359 -8.69 -10.67 6.15
C ASP A 359 -9.12 -9.50 5.22
N ILE A 360 -8.15 -8.81 4.60
CA ILE A 360 -8.34 -7.77 3.57
C ILE A 360 -7.07 -7.62 2.72
N ILE A 361 -7.23 -7.31 1.42
CA ILE A 361 -6.14 -6.91 0.53
C ILE A 361 -6.21 -5.39 0.30
N LEU A 362 -5.09 -4.70 0.49
CA LEU A 362 -4.92 -3.29 0.11
C LEU A 362 -3.88 -3.20 -1.00
N VAL A 363 -4.05 -2.24 -1.92
CA VAL A 363 -3.17 -2.11 -3.08
C VAL A 363 -2.62 -0.70 -3.19
N SER A 364 -1.29 -0.59 -3.14
CA SER A 364 -0.55 0.60 -3.54
C SER A 364 -0.49 0.61 -5.08
N ALA A 365 -1.35 1.41 -5.70
CA ALA A 365 -1.66 1.33 -7.12
C ALA A 365 -0.98 2.47 -7.92
N GLY A 366 0.33 2.34 -8.15
CA GLY A 366 1.11 3.22 -9.02
C GLY A 366 1.00 2.84 -10.49
N TYR A 367 1.05 3.82 -11.39
CA TYR A 367 0.91 3.60 -12.85
C TYR A 367 2.15 4.00 -13.65
N ASP A 368 3.23 4.33 -12.95
CA ASP A 368 4.52 4.82 -13.46
C ASP A 368 5.49 3.70 -13.88
N ALA A 369 5.13 2.43 -13.65
CA ALA A 369 5.77 1.29 -14.32
C ALA A 369 5.32 1.14 -15.80
N HIS A 370 4.42 2.02 -16.28
CA HIS A 370 3.90 1.97 -17.65
C HIS A 370 5.00 2.36 -18.66
N LEU A 371 5.06 1.69 -19.81
CA LEU A 371 6.11 1.90 -20.83
C LEU A 371 6.23 3.32 -21.44
N LEU A 372 5.32 4.23 -21.08
CA LEU A 372 5.32 5.64 -21.51
C LEU A 372 5.65 6.62 -20.37
N ASP A 373 5.84 6.14 -19.15
CA ASP A 373 6.23 6.97 -18.02
C ASP A 373 7.70 7.38 -18.13
N PRO A 374 8.06 8.67 -17.90
CA PRO A 374 9.43 9.14 -18.00
C PRO A 374 10.32 8.91 -16.76
N LEU A 375 9.79 8.37 -15.65
CA LEU A 375 10.57 8.19 -14.40
C LEU A 375 11.36 6.88 -14.34
N ALA A 376 10.86 5.84 -14.98
CA ALA A 376 11.41 4.50 -14.88
C ALA A 376 11.68 3.88 -16.26
N SER A 377 11.99 2.58 -16.26
CA SER A 377 12.26 1.80 -17.47
C SER A 377 11.61 0.42 -17.42
N LEU A 378 10.65 0.20 -16.52
CA LEU A 378 9.72 -0.92 -16.67
C LEU A 378 8.84 -0.71 -17.90
N GLN A 379 8.31 -1.81 -18.43
CA GLN A 379 7.60 -1.83 -19.71
C GLN A 379 6.20 -2.43 -19.56
N PHE A 380 5.48 -2.05 -18.49
CA PHE A 380 4.11 -2.52 -18.30
C PHE A 380 3.21 -1.83 -19.34
N THR A 381 2.42 -2.60 -20.06
CA THR A 381 1.34 -2.07 -20.90
C THR A 381 0.08 -1.86 -20.07
N THR A 382 -0.94 -1.21 -20.64
CA THR A 382 -2.29 -1.19 -20.06
C THR A 382 -2.84 -2.61 -19.83
N GLY A 383 -2.38 -3.61 -20.58
CA GLY A 383 -2.71 -5.02 -20.38
C GLY A 383 -2.19 -5.60 -19.06
N ALA A 384 -0.98 -5.23 -18.62
CA ALA A 384 -0.47 -5.61 -17.30
C ALA A 384 -1.32 -5.04 -16.17
N TYR A 385 -1.71 -3.76 -16.24
CA TYR A 385 -2.59 -3.15 -15.23
C TYR A 385 -4.00 -3.77 -15.19
N TYR A 386 -4.55 -4.13 -16.35
CA TYR A 386 -5.81 -4.90 -16.42
C TYR A 386 -5.65 -6.29 -15.78
N MET A 387 -4.55 -6.98 -16.07
CA MET A 387 -4.22 -8.28 -15.48
C MET A 387 -4.08 -8.19 -13.96
N LEU A 388 -3.34 -7.19 -13.45
CA LEU A 388 -3.19 -6.93 -12.00
C LEU A 388 -4.54 -6.65 -11.35
N ALA A 389 -5.30 -5.67 -11.85
CA ALA A 389 -6.57 -5.27 -11.23
C ALA A 389 -7.60 -6.42 -11.22
N SER A 390 -7.72 -7.18 -12.31
CA SER A 390 -8.63 -8.32 -12.40
C SER A 390 -8.17 -9.50 -11.52
N SER A 391 -6.88 -9.81 -11.51
CA SER A 391 -6.35 -10.96 -10.74
C SER A 391 -6.29 -10.67 -9.25
N ILE A 392 -5.99 -9.44 -8.82
CA ILE A 392 -6.09 -9.02 -7.40
C ILE A 392 -7.55 -9.05 -6.94
N LYS A 393 -8.51 -8.57 -7.76
CA LYS A 393 -9.95 -8.69 -7.44
C LYS A 393 -10.35 -10.14 -7.21
N GLN A 394 -9.88 -11.06 -8.05
CA GLN A 394 -10.17 -12.48 -7.89
C GLN A 394 -9.50 -13.06 -6.63
N LEU A 395 -8.22 -12.75 -6.39
CA LEU A 395 -7.49 -13.17 -5.20
C LEU A 395 -8.16 -12.70 -3.89
N ALA A 396 -8.72 -11.48 -3.88
CA ALA A 396 -9.49 -10.96 -2.76
C ALA A 396 -10.82 -11.72 -2.55
N LYS A 397 -11.52 -12.09 -3.63
CA LYS A 397 -12.71 -12.95 -3.54
C LYS A 397 -12.38 -14.31 -2.94
N ASP A 398 -11.29 -14.91 -3.41
CA ASP A 398 -10.90 -16.27 -3.03
C ASP A 398 -10.38 -16.37 -1.59
N LEU A 399 -9.73 -15.32 -1.07
CA LEU A 399 -9.04 -15.36 0.23
C LEU A 399 -9.69 -14.53 1.34
N CYS A 400 -10.31 -13.38 1.02
CA CYS A 400 -10.78 -12.41 2.01
C CYS A 400 -12.19 -11.87 1.70
N GLY A 401 -13.06 -12.70 1.12
CA GLY A 401 -14.47 -12.36 0.90
C GLY A 401 -14.72 -11.17 -0.04
N GLY A 402 -13.74 -10.81 -0.86
CA GLY A 402 -13.79 -9.66 -1.77
C GLY A 402 -13.38 -8.32 -1.15
N CYS A 403 -12.97 -8.28 0.13
CA CYS A 403 -12.44 -7.07 0.78
C CYS A 403 -11.17 -6.58 0.07
N CYS A 404 -11.30 -5.58 -0.81
CA CYS A 404 -10.20 -5.05 -1.60
C CYS A 404 -10.30 -3.53 -1.80
N VAL A 405 -9.24 -2.80 -1.45
CA VAL A 405 -9.15 -1.34 -1.65
C VAL A 405 -7.86 -0.99 -2.39
N PHE A 406 -7.99 -0.34 -3.54
CA PHE A 406 -6.87 0.26 -4.28
C PHE A 406 -6.69 1.71 -3.81
N PHE A 407 -5.46 2.07 -3.45
CA PHE A 407 -5.04 3.42 -3.13
C PHE A 407 -4.25 3.94 -4.31
N LEU A 408 -4.72 5.01 -4.96
CA LEU A 408 -3.99 5.64 -6.04
C LEU A 408 -2.63 6.10 -5.52
N LEU A 409 -1.57 5.51 -6.06
CA LEU A 409 -0.26 6.12 -6.07
C LEU A 409 -0.08 6.73 -7.45
N LEU A 410 0.61 7.84 -7.47
CA LEU A 410 0.67 8.67 -8.64
C LEU A 410 2.01 9.38 -8.61
N ASP A 411 2.94 8.87 -9.40
CA ASP A 411 4.07 9.58 -9.99
C ASP A 411 3.93 9.58 -11.54
N ARG A 412 4.81 10.26 -12.31
CA ARG A 412 4.60 10.99 -13.61
C ARG A 412 3.78 10.37 -14.80
N GLY A 413 2.63 9.76 -14.58
CA GLY A 413 1.63 9.59 -15.63
C GLY A 413 1.15 10.95 -16.16
N ARG A 414 1.31 11.18 -17.48
CA ARG A 414 0.83 12.38 -18.19
C ARG A 414 -0.40 12.06 -19.04
#